data_AF-A0A2H0C4P3-F1
#
_entry.id   AF-A0A2H0C4P3-F1
#
_cell.length_a   1.000
_cell.length_b   1.000
_cell.length_c   1.000
_cell.angle_alpha   90.00
_cell.angle_beta   90.00
_cell.angle_gamma   90.00
#
_symmetry.space_group_name_H-M   'P 1'
#
loop_
_entity.id
_entity.type
_entity.pdbx_description
1 polymer ?
#
loop_
_entity_poly.entity_id
_entity_poly.type
_entity_poly.pdbx_seq_one_letter_code
_entity_poly.pdbx_strand_id
1 'polypeptide(L)'
;MQHYLFRSFFTNKKRSDLKKTEKTEPVFIKDQKTFDRVRQPLSTLPVVSEAKLHTAASNSDFTIKPISPSSSTTWVYPPLNLLMDVAQKEAERGDVQANAAKIEATLESFGIRAKVDEVNYGPAVTQYALSITMGTKLSRITALSNDLALSLAASTGTVRIEAPIPGRSMVGIEIPNIRPEIVTLKKMLMSDAFTKEKDPLMVPLGLDVSGTPRAGSLAKMPHVLIAGATGSGKSVMLNAWITTFLFRTKPEELRLILVDPKRVELTLYNGIPHLLTEVIVEPEKIIKALRWTVGEMESRYKTFAQAGVRNLDGYNALEGVEKKPYIIFVIDELADLMIFAARDAEELITRIAQMARATGIHLVLAT
;
A
#
# COMPACT_ATOMS: atom_id res chain seq x y z
N MET A 1 57.59 -14.07 4.41
CA MET A 1 58.60 -13.00 4.56
C MET A 1 57.87 -11.68 4.35
N GLN A 2 57.57 -10.91 5.40
CA GLN A 2 58.47 -9.93 6.04
C GLN A 2 58.76 -8.74 5.09
N HIS A 3 58.59 -7.46 5.43
CA HIS A 3 58.61 -6.79 6.73
C HIS A 3 57.96 -5.38 6.63
N TYR A 4 57.30 -4.97 7.72
CA TYR A 4 57.12 -3.58 8.15
C TYR A 4 58.46 -2.91 8.47
N LEU A 5 58.58 -1.58 8.35
CA LEU A 5 59.47 -0.81 9.25
C LEU A 5 59.07 0.66 9.44
N PHE A 6 58.87 0.96 10.73
CA PHE A 6 58.71 2.25 11.40
C PHE A 6 59.98 3.12 11.30
N ARG A 7 59.83 4.45 11.51
CA ARG A 7 60.82 5.23 12.26
C ARG A 7 60.19 6.44 12.95
N SER A 8 60.13 6.38 14.28
CA SER A 8 60.08 7.54 15.18
C SER A 8 61.52 7.95 15.47
N PHE A 9 61.80 9.24 15.69
CA PHE A 9 62.84 9.65 16.65
C PHE A 9 62.50 11.00 17.30
N PHE A 10 62.65 10.96 18.62
CA PHE A 10 62.40 11.95 19.66
C PHE A 10 63.40 13.11 19.70
N THR A 11 63.06 14.09 20.57
CA THR A 11 63.88 14.73 21.65
C THR A 11 63.99 16.26 21.50
N ASN A 12 64.05 17.15 22.51
CA ASN A 12 63.89 17.14 23.98
C ASN A 12 63.87 18.61 24.49
N LYS A 13 63.19 18.87 25.62
CA LYS A 13 63.48 19.80 26.76
C LYS A 13 62.21 20.56 27.21
N LYS A 14 61.87 20.76 28.50
CA LYS A 14 62.48 20.43 29.82
C LYS A 14 61.38 20.56 30.91
N ARG A 15 61.50 19.79 32.00
CA ARG A 15 60.71 19.76 33.29
C ARG A 15 60.77 21.11 34.05
N SER A 16 59.89 21.51 34.98
CA SER A 16 59.25 20.86 36.16
C SER A 16 57.91 21.59 36.51
N ASP A 17 56.97 21.21 37.39
CA ASP A 17 56.92 20.43 38.64
C ASP A 17 55.52 19.82 38.90
N LEU A 18 55.46 18.85 39.82
CA LEU A 18 54.39 17.88 40.08
C LEU A 18 53.12 18.39 40.81
N LYS A 19 51.96 17.75 40.52
CA LYS A 19 51.08 17.12 41.54
C LYS A 19 49.94 16.25 40.92
N LYS A 20 49.92 14.97 41.37
CA LYS A 20 48.83 13.99 41.52
C LYS A 20 47.92 13.64 40.32
N THR A 21 48.05 12.39 39.85
CA THR A 21 47.17 11.69 38.90
C THR A 21 46.41 10.56 39.61
N GLU A 22 45.08 10.54 39.46
CA GLU A 22 44.25 9.33 39.50
C GLU A 22 43.61 9.17 38.12
N LYS A 23 43.81 8.02 37.47
CA LYS A 23 43.13 7.61 36.24
C LYS A 23 42.50 6.25 36.51
N THR A 24 41.18 6.20 36.36
CA THR A 24 40.35 4.99 36.41
C THR A 24 40.46 4.20 35.10
N GLU A 25 40.81 2.92 35.19
CA GLU A 25 40.73 1.93 34.10
C GLU A 25 39.37 1.19 34.12
N PRO A 26 38.88 0.68 32.96
CA PRO A 26 37.56 0.07 32.85
C PRO A 26 37.53 -1.39 33.34
N VAL A 27 36.47 -1.74 34.07
CA VAL A 27 36.21 -3.07 34.62
C VAL A 27 35.55 -3.97 33.57
N PHE A 28 36.16 -5.12 33.29
CA PHE A 28 35.60 -6.22 32.49
C PHE A 28 35.37 -7.43 33.43
N ILE A 29 34.14 -7.92 33.53
CA ILE A 29 33.80 -9.09 34.36
C ILE A 29 33.94 -10.37 33.52
N LYS A 30 34.74 -11.33 34.01
CA LYS A 30 34.94 -12.68 33.46
C LYS A 30 34.23 -13.70 34.35
N ASP A 31 33.43 -14.58 33.75
CA ASP A 31 32.83 -15.74 34.43
C ASP A 31 33.85 -16.85 34.72
N GLN A 32 33.77 -17.38 35.94
CA GLN A 32 34.58 -18.51 36.42
C GLN A 32 33.88 -19.86 36.18
N LYS A 33 34.70 -20.85 35.82
CA LYS A 33 34.39 -22.25 35.53
C LYS A 33 33.95 -23.04 36.78
N THR A 34 33.23 -24.14 36.57
CA THR A 34 33.65 -25.47 37.08
C THR A 34 33.01 -26.62 36.27
N PHE A 35 33.83 -27.59 35.88
CA PHE A 35 33.44 -28.89 35.34
C PHE A 35 33.84 -29.93 36.38
N ASP A 36 32.90 -30.77 36.82
CA ASP A 36 33.21 -32.06 37.43
C ASP A 36 32.49 -33.17 36.67
N ARG A 37 33.28 -34.13 36.19
CA ARG A 37 32.82 -35.35 35.50
C ARG A 37 32.73 -36.49 36.53
N VAL A 38 31.57 -37.13 36.63
CA VAL A 38 31.44 -38.49 37.17
C VAL A 38 30.64 -39.34 36.18
N ARG A 39 31.10 -40.58 35.95
CA ARG A 39 30.64 -41.52 34.91
C ARG A 39 29.63 -42.56 35.44
N GLN A 40 28.63 -42.86 34.58
CA GLN A 40 27.88 -44.12 34.33
C GLN A 40 26.81 -44.60 35.35
N PRO A 41 25.83 -45.47 34.94
CA PRO A 41 25.64 -46.15 33.63
C PRO A 41 24.28 -45.93 32.93
N LEU A 42 24.20 -46.32 31.65
CA LEU A 42 22.99 -46.34 30.82
C LEU A 42 22.04 -47.49 31.22
N SER A 43 20.74 -47.20 31.34
CA SER A 43 19.67 -48.21 31.30
C SER A 43 18.50 -47.74 30.42
N THR A 44 18.45 -48.32 29.23
CA THR A 44 17.26 -48.79 28.48
C THR A 44 15.99 -47.92 28.47
N LEU A 45 15.74 -47.28 27.32
CA LEU A 45 14.39 -46.99 26.82
C LEU A 45 14.11 -47.90 25.61
N PRO A 46 12.86 -48.38 25.43
CA PRO A 46 12.55 -49.45 24.50
C PRO A 46 12.57 -49.02 23.04
N VAL A 47 13.18 -49.86 22.21
CA VAL A 47 13.09 -49.85 20.75
C VAL A 47 11.70 -50.36 20.36
N VAL A 48 10.92 -49.54 19.66
CA VAL A 48 9.84 -50.04 18.79
C VAL A 48 10.18 -49.68 17.36
N SER A 49 10.13 -50.73 16.56
CA SER A 49 10.59 -50.96 15.20
C SER A 49 10.21 -49.93 14.14
N GLU A 50 11.14 -49.72 13.21
CA GLU A 50 10.88 -49.28 11.84
C GLU A 50 9.76 -50.14 11.20
N ALA A 51 8.64 -49.50 10.91
CA ALA A 51 7.62 -50.04 10.03
C ALA A 51 6.98 -48.91 9.22
N LYS A 52 7.29 -48.88 7.92
CA LYS A 52 6.51 -48.34 6.80
C LYS A 52 5.78 -47.01 7.06
N LEU A 53 6.39 -45.90 6.62
CA LEU A 53 5.66 -44.67 6.33
C LEU A 53 4.67 -44.90 5.18
N HIS A 54 3.45 -45.34 5.54
CA HIS A 54 2.27 -45.06 4.75
C HIS A 54 1.81 -43.63 5.08
N THR A 55 1.86 -42.77 4.05
CA THR A 55 0.76 -41.88 3.64
C THR A 55 -0.24 -41.45 4.72
N ALA A 56 -0.22 -40.16 5.06
CA ALA A 56 -1.37 -39.24 5.18
C ALA A 56 -1.08 -38.15 6.21
N ALA A 57 -0.53 -37.02 5.76
CA ALA A 57 -0.61 -35.76 6.48
C ALA A 57 -1.30 -34.73 5.57
N SER A 58 -2.63 -34.72 5.67
CA SER A 58 -3.57 -33.65 5.35
C SER A 58 -3.25 -32.75 4.15
N ASN A 59 -3.62 -33.21 2.94
CA ASN A 59 -4.18 -32.30 1.94
C ASN A 59 -5.50 -31.74 2.53
N SER A 60 -5.45 -30.56 3.14
CA SER A 60 -6.66 -29.75 3.22
C SER A 60 -6.90 -29.23 1.81
N ASP A 61 -7.91 -29.79 1.15
CA ASP A 61 -8.24 -29.48 -0.24
C ASP A 61 -8.54 -27.98 -0.38
N PHE A 62 -7.58 -27.26 -0.94
CA PHE A 62 -7.78 -25.90 -1.43
C PHE A 62 -8.83 -25.97 -2.54
N THR A 63 -10.06 -25.57 -2.22
CA THR A 63 -11.19 -25.61 -3.14
C THR A 63 -11.56 -24.20 -3.55
N ILE A 64 -11.64 -23.98 -4.86
CA ILE A 64 -12.20 -22.77 -5.45
C ILE A 64 -13.62 -23.10 -5.89
N LYS A 65 -14.58 -22.33 -5.40
CA LYS A 65 -16.00 -22.43 -5.76
C LYS A 65 -16.14 -22.27 -7.28
N PRO A 66 -17.04 -23.03 -7.93
CA PRO A 66 -17.30 -22.85 -9.34
C PRO A 66 -17.76 -21.41 -9.61
N ILE A 67 -17.30 -20.87 -10.74
CA ILE A 67 -17.64 -19.51 -11.18
C ILE A 67 -19.12 -19.41 -11.59
N SER A 68 -19.72 -20.53 -12.00
CA SER A 68 -21.14 -20.62 -12.36
C SER A 68 -22.06 -20.26 -11.19
N PRO A 69 -23.16 -19.55 -11.44
CA PRO A 69 -24.13 -19.17 -10.40
C PRO A 69 -24.93 -20.41 -9.98
N SER A 70 -24.46 -21.16 -8.98
CA SER A 70 -25.16 -22.32 -8.44
C SER A 70 -26.30 -21.96 -7.47
N SER A 71 -26.65 -20.68 -7.30
CA SER A 71 -27.82 -20.28 -6.52
C SER A 71 -28.44 -19.01 -7.06
N SER A 72 -29.74 -19.07 -7.38
CA SER A 72 -30.64 -17.98 -7.76
C SER A 72 -30.93 -16.97 -6.63
N THR A 73 -29.98 -16.76 -5.73
CA THR A 73 -30.15 -15.84 -4.62
C THR A 73 -30.02 -14.43 -5.16
N THR A 74 -31.14 -13.72 -5.27
CA THR A 74 -31.17 -12.34 -5.75
C THR A 74 -30.28 -11.49 -4.84
N TRP A 75 -29.17 -10.96 -5.38
CA TRP A 75 -28.31 -10.06 -4.62
C TRP A 75 -29.06 -8.76 -4.30
N VAL A 76 -29.30 -8.53 -3.01
CA VAL A 76 -29.88 -7.29 -2.51
C VAL A 76 -28.73 -6.36 -2.15
N TYR A 77 -28.62 -5.25 -2.87
CA TYR A 77 -27.56 -4.28 -2.60
C TYR A 77 -27.69 -3.69 -1.19
N PRO A 78 -26.58 -3.57 -0.45
CA PRO A 78 -26.59 -2.98 0.88
C PRO A 78 -27.04 -1.49 0.80
N PRO A 79 -27.91 -1.03 1.71
CA PRO A 79 -28.33 0.36 1.73
C PRO A 79 -27.21 1.27 2.25
N LEU A 80 -27.10 2.49 1.69
CA LEU A 80 -26.04 3.46 2.05
C LEU A 80 -26.12 3.95 3.51
N ASN A 81 -27.22 3.71 4.22
CA ASN A 81 -27.37 4.02 5.64
C ASN A 81 -26.53 3.10 6.55
N LEU A 82 -25.98 2.00 6.03
CA LEU A 82 -24.97 1.20 6.75
C LEU A 82 -23.64 1.95 6.89
N LEU A 83 -23.39 2.95 6.04
CA LEU A 83 -22.20 3.78 6.12
C LEU A 83 -22.47 5.02 6.98
N MET A 84 -21.50 5.35 7.84
CA MET A 84 -21.60 6.47 8.77
C MET A 84 -21.50 7.83 8.06
N ASP A 85 -22.30 8.78 8.52
CA ASP A 85 -22.08 10.21 8.28
C ASP A 85 -21.13 10.75 9.35
N VAL A 86 -20.19 11.61 8.95
CA VAL A 86 -19.27 12.27 9.87
C VAL A 86 -19.71 13.73 10.05
N ALA A 87 -19.78 14.17 11.31
CA ALA A 87 -20.21 15.53 11.66
C ALA A 87 -19.16 16.60 11.30
N GLN A 88 -17.88 16.23 11.30
CA GLN A 88 -16.79 17.13 10.88
C GLN A 88 -16.78 17.25 9.35
N LYS A 89 -17.28 18.38 8.86
CA LYS A 89 -17.39 18.66 7.42
C LYS A 89 -16.25 19.51 6.85
N GLU A 90 -15.49 20.19 7.71
CA GLU A 90 -14.48 21.16 7.26
C GLU A 90 -13.13 20.94 7.96
N ALA A 91 -12.07 21.30 7.23
CA ALA A 91 -10.70 21.26 7.72
C ALA A 91 -10.38 22.48 8.57
N GLU A 92 -9.59 22.29 9.62
CA GLU A 92 -9.05 23.38 10.43
C GLU A 92 -7.71 23.83 9.86
N ARG A 93 -7.67 25.06 9.32
CA ARG A 93 -6.55 25.55 8.50
C ARG A 93 -5.62 26.52 9.23
N GLY A 94 -6.01 26.97 10.42
CA GLY A 94 -5.32 28.04 11.16
C GLY A 94 -5.45 29.41 10.47
N ASP A 95 -4.49 30.29 10.73
CA ASP A 95 -4.44 31.62 10.14
C ASP A 95 -3.73 31.59 8.77
N VAL A 96 -4.55 31.54 7.72
CA VAL A 96 -4.12 31.46 6.33
C VAL A 96 -3.38 32.74 5.90
N GLN A 97 -3.80 33.91 6.39
CA GLN A 97 -3.19 35.18 6.01
C GLN A 97 -1.81 35.33 6.65
N ALA A 98 -1.68 34.94 7.93
CA ALA A 98 -0.40 34.88 8.61
C ALA A 98 0.56 33.88 7.93
N ASN A 99 0.05 32.72 7.49
CA ASN A 99 0.86 31.74 6.77
C ASN A 99 1.33 32.27 5.41
N ALA A 100 0.48 32.96 4.65
CA ALA A 100 0.87 33.61 3.39
C ALA A 100 1.99 34.64 3.62
N ALA A 101 1.83 35.51 4.62
CA ALA A 101 2.86 36.50 4.97
C ALA A 101 4.19 35.84 5.40
N LYS A 102 4.13 34.73 6.15
CA LYS A 102 5.32 33.95 6.51
C LYS A 102 6.01 33.34 5.30
N ILE A 103 5.27 32.80 4.34
CA ILE A 103 5.83 32.27 3.09
C ILE A 103 6.61 33.36 2.36
N GLU A 104 5.98 34.52 2.14
CA GLU A 104 6.59 35.65 1.43
C GLU A 104 7.84 36.14 2.15
N ALA A 105 7.76 36.39 3.46
CA ALA A 105 8.89 36.84 4.28
C ALA A 105 10.03 35.81 4.31
N THR A 106 9.72 34.51 4.38
CA THR A 106 10.73 33.45 4.37
C THR A 106 11.45 33.44 3.02
N LEU A 107 10.72 33.41 1.90
CA LEU A 107 11.32 33.42 0.56
C LEU A 107 12.15 34.69 0.32
N GLU A 108 11.66 35.84 0.79
CA GLU A 108 12.38 37.11 0.68
C GLU A 108 13.71 37.09 1.45
N SER A 109 13.74 36.47 2.64
CA SER A 109 14.99 36.32 3.42
C SER A 109 16.08 35.52 2.70
N PHE A 110 15.70 34.63 1.77
CA PHE A 110 16.60 33.89 0.88
C PHE A 110 16.84 34.59 -0.48
N GLY A 111 16.39 35.85 -0.62
CA GLY A 111 16.53 36.66 -1.83
C GLY A 111 15.62 36.21 -2.98
N ILE A 112 14.51 35.55 -2.68
CA ILE A 112 13.49 35.13 -3.65
C ILE A 112 12.28 36.03 -3.47
N ARG A 113 12.05 36.92 -4.43
CA ARG A 113 10.83 37.76 -4.46
C ARG A 113 9.68 36.97 -5.06
N ALA A 114 8.73 36.61 -4.20
CA ALA A 114 7.51 35.91 -4.53
C ALA A 114 6.32 36.58 -3.81
N LYS A 115 5.13 36.45 -4.39
CA LYS A 115 3.89 36.94 -3.83
C LYS A 115 2.82 35.86 -3.91
N VAL A 116 2.08 35.64 -2.83
CA VAL A 116 0.91 34.75 -2.81
C VAL A 116 -0.25 35.48 -3.48
N ASP A 117 -0.70 34.95 -4.62
CA ASP A 117 -1.80 35.53 -5.39
C ASP A 117 -3.12 34.80 -5.14
N GLU A 118 -3.08 33.49 -4.89
CA GLU A 118 -4.27 32.68 -4.65
C GLU A 118 -4.05 31.68 -3.52
N VAL A 119 -5.13 31.38 -2.79
CA VAL A 119 -5.13 30.31 -1.78
C VAL A 119 -6.26 29.34 -2.10
N ASN A 120 -5.90 28.08 -2.29
CA ASN A 120 -6.83 26.98 -2.52
C ASN A 120 -7.02 26.19 -1.22
N TYR A 121 -8.26 26.21 -0.74
CA TYR A 121 -8.67 25.59 0.51
C TYR A 121 -8.98 24.10 0.35
N GLY A 122 -7.96 23.25 0.39
CA GLY A 122 -8.14 21.81 0.28
C GLY A 122 -8.60 21.12 1.58
N PRO A 123 -9.03 19.85 1.47
CA PRO A 123 -9.51 19.06 2.60
C PRO A 123 -8.38 18.63 3.56
N ALA A 124 -7.24 18.21 3.02
CA ALA A 124 -6.09 17.77 3.83
C ALA A 124 -4.97 18.83 3.92
N VAL A 125 -4.78 19.59 2.84
CA VAL A 125 -3.75 20.61 2.71
C VAL A 125 -4.37 21.92 2.22
N THR A 126 -3.76 23.04 2.54
CA THR A 126 -4.05 24.35 1.94
C THR A 126 -2.91 24.68 0.97
N GLN A 127 -3.25 24.95 -0.30
CA GLN A 127 -2.26 25.28 -1.33
C GLN A 127 -2.21 26.79 -1.54
N TYR A 128 -1.02 27.38 -1.37
CA TYR A 128 -0.73 28.79 -1.61
C TYR A 128 -0.05 28.91 -2.97
N ALA A 129 -0.74 29.50 -3.95
CA ALA A 129 -0.18 29.72 -5.27
C ALA A 129 0.51 31.08 -5.31
N LEU A 130 1.81 31.06 -5.64
CA LEU A 130 2.65 32.24 -5.69
C LEU A 130 3.14 32.55 -7.11
N SER A 131 3.16 33.83 -7.44
CA SER A 131 3.92 34.36 -8.55
C SER A 131 5.37 34.60 -8.11
N ILE A 132 6.31 34.29 -9.00
CA ILE A 132 7.74 34.47 -8.76
C ILE A 132 8.31 35.45 -9.77
N THR A 133 9.35 36.18 -9.36
CA THR A 133 10.07 37.07 -10.27
C THR A 133 10.71 36.27 -11.40
N MET A 134 10.53 36.72 -12.65
CA MET A 134 11.13 36.09 -13.83
C MET A 134 12.65 35.93 -13.68
N GLY A 135 13.17 34.79 -14.13
CA GLY A 135 14.58 34.42 -13.99
C GLY A 135 14.94 33.70 -12.69
N THR A 136 14.02 33.59 -11.72
CA THR A 136 14.24 32.77 -10.52
C THR A 136 14.23 31.29 -10.90
N LYS A 137 15.34 30.59 -10.63
CA LYS A 137 15.42 29.14 -10.83
C LYS A 137 14.49 28.42 -9.86
N LEU A 138 13.58 27.59 -10.37
CA LEU A 138 12.65 26.80 -9.56
C LEU A 138 13.35 25.91 -8.53
N SER A 139 14.54 25.39 -8.86
CA SER A 139 15.34 24.57 -7.96
C SER A 139 15.72 25.28 -6.66
N ARG A 140 15.85 26.61 -6.67
CA ARG A 140 16.11 27.39 -5.44
C ARG A 140 14.90 27.38 -4.50
N ILE A 141 13.70 27.36 -5.06
CA ILE A 141 12.45 27.36 -4.26
C ILE A 141 12.22 25.96 -3.71
N THR A 142 12.33 24.93 -4.56
CA THR A 142 12.14 23.54 -4.12
C THR A 142 13.15 23.11 -3.05
N ALA A 143 14.35 23.69 -3.03
CA ALA A 143 15.36 23.43 -2.00
C ALA A 143 14.98 23.99 -0.61
N LEU A 144 14.11 25.00 -0.53
CA LEU A 144 13.70 25.65 0.72
C LEU A 144 12.52 24.94 1.42
N SER A 145 12.16 23.73 0.98
CA SER A 145 11.06 22.95 1.54
C SER A 145 11.15 22.77 3.06
N ASN A 146 12.36 22.52 3.58
CA ASN A 146 12.58 22.32 5.01
C ASN A 146 12.55 23.64 5.79
N ASP A 147 13.15 24.70 5.23
CA ASP A 147 13.14 26.04 5.85
C ASP A 147 11.71 26.60 5.93
N LEU A 148 10.92 26.40 4.87
CA LEU A 148 9.49 26.75 4.87
C LEU A 148 8.71 25.93 5.89
N ALA A 149 8.93 24.62 5.97
CA ALA A 149 8.28 23.78 6.97
C ALA A 149 8.59 24.23 8.41
N LEU A 150 9.84 24.65 8.66
CA LEU A 150 10.27 25.20 9.96
C LEU A 150 9.59 26.54 10.27
N SER A 151 9.63 27.49 9.33
CA SER A 151 9.04 28.83 9.49
C SER A 151 7.53 28.79 9.71
N LEU A 152 6.86 27.88 9.02
CA LEU A 152 5.41 27.68 9.09
C LEU A 152 4.97 26.80 10.27
N ALA A 153 5.91 26.19 10.99
CA ALA A 153 5.64 25.19 12.02
C ALA A 153 4.67 24.10 11.52
N ALA A 154 4.96 23.54 10.34
CA ALA A 154 4.09 22.57 9.68
C ALA A 154 3.84 21.34 10.57
N SER A 155 2.57 20.93 10.74
CA SER A 155 2.17 19.88 11.67
C SER A 155 2.80 18.51 11.40
N THR A 156 3.10 18.21 10.13
CA THR A 156 3.77 16.97 9.70
C THR A 156 5.28 17.10 9.61
N GLY A 157 5.85 18.27 9.94
CA GLY A 157 7.26 18.59 9.76
C GLY A 157 7.70 18.77 8.31
N THR A 158 6.76 18.75 7.36
CA THR A 158 7.04 18.83 5.92
C THR A 158 6.03 19.74 5.21
N VAL A 159 6.47 20.33 4.10
CA VAL A 159 5.67 21.15 3.17
C VAL A 159 5.94 20.62 1.77
N ARG A 160 4.93 20.54 0.90
CA ARG A 160 5.12 20.14 -0.50
C ARG A 160 5.19 21.37 -1.39
N ILE A 161 6.19 21.43 -2.27
CA ILE A 161 6.34 22.50 -3.25
C ILE A 161 6.06 21.93 -4.64
N GLU A 162 5.04 22.46 -5.29
CA GLU A 162 4.62 22.12 -6.64
C GLU A 162 5.05 23.22 -7.62
N ALA A 163 6.12 22.98 -8.39
CA ALA A 163 6.73 23.99 -9.25
C ALA A 163 7.00 23.45 -10.67
N PRO A 164 6.30 23.93 -11.72
CA PRO A 164 5.10 24.80 -11.69
C PRO A 164 3.83 24.01 -11.35
N ILE A 165 2.76 24.73 -10.97
CA ILE A 165 1.41 24.17 -10.92
C ILE A 165 0.99 23.78 -12.35
N PRO A 166 0.55 22.53 -12.62
CA PRO A 166 0.18 22.09 -13.97
C PRO A 166 -0.81 23.05 -14.65
N GLY A 167 -0.45 23.53 -15.83
CA GLY A 167 -1.26 24.47 -16.62
C GLY A 167 -1.28 25.92 -16.12
N ARG A 168 -0.48 26.28 -15.11
CA ARG A 168 -0.42 27.65 -14.55
C ARG A 168 1.04 28.12 -14.40
N SER A 169 1.29 29.41 -14.61
CA SER A 169 2.62 30.01 -14.43
C SER A 169 2.89 30.42 -12.97
N MET A 170 2.57 29.54 -12.03
CA MET A 170 2.69 29.77 -10.58
C MET A 170 3.38 28.60 -9.91
N VAL A 171 3.92 28.84 -8.71
CA VAL A 171 4.42 27.79 -7.82
C VAL A 171 3.40 27.58 -6.71
N GLY A 172 3.08 26.32 -6.40
CA GLY A 172 2.20 25.95 -5.30
C GLY A 172 3.00 25.54 -4.07
N ILE A 173 2.66 26.07 -2.90
CA ILE A 173 3.17 25.59 -1.61
C ILE A 173 1.99 24.98 -0.85
N GLU A 174 2.05 23.69 -0.57
CA GLU A 174 1.02 22.93 0.13
C GLU A 174 1.40 22.75 1.59
N ILE A 175 0.60 23.35 2.47
CA ILE A 175 0.75 23.24 3.92
C ILE A 175 -0.33 22.29 4.45
N PRO A 176 0.01 21.26 5.23
CA PRO A 176 -0.96 20.43 5.93
C PRO A 176 -1.90 21.26 6.81
N ASN A 177 -3.19 20.96 6.75
CA ASN A 177 -4.17 21.55 7.66
C ASN A 177 -3.89 21.06 9.10
N ILE A 178 -4.25 21.86 10.10
CA ILE A 178 -4.13 21.50 11.53
C ILE A 178 -4.98 20.27 11.81
N ARG A 179 -6.21 20.24 11.29
CA ARG A 179 -7.07 19.05 11.26
C ARG A 179 -7.61 18.85 9.85
N PRO A 180 -7.27 17.74 9.16
CA PRO A 180 -7.81 17.46 7.84
C PRO A 180 -9.30 17.13 7.91
N GLU A 181 -10.02 17.39 6.81
CA GLU A 181 -11.40 16.93 6.62
C GLU A 181 -11.42 15.39 6.49
N ILE A 182 -12.36 14.74 7.18
CA ILE A 182 -12.56 13.29 7.06
C ILE A 182 -13.38 13.00 5.81
N VAL A 183 -12.79 12.28 4.87
CA VAL A 183 -13.47 11.83 3.64
C VAL A 183 -14.07 10.45 3.86
N THR A 184 -15.40 10.39 3.96
CA THR A 184 -16.10 9.11 4.17
C THR A 184 -16.35 8.37 2.85
N LEU A 185 -16.41 7.04 2.92
CA LEU A 185 -16.81 6.23 1.77
C LEU A 185 -18.23 6.58 1.29
N LYS A 186 -19.15 6.88 2.22
CA LYS A 186 -20.52 7.31 1.88
C LYS A 186 -20.52 8.56 1.00
N LYS A 187 -19.73 9.58 1.37
CA LYS A 187 -19.57 10.81 0.58
C LYS A 187 -19.06 10.49 -0.83
N MET A 188 -18.12 9.55 -0.95
CA MET A 188 -17.60 9.13 -2.26
C MET A 188 -18.66 8.40 -3.09
N LEU A 189 -19.37 7.43 -2.53
CA LEU A 189 -20.40 6.66 -3.26
C LEU A 189 -21.61 7.50 -3.68
N MET A 190 -21.90 8.59 -2.95
CA MET A 190 -22.96 9.54 -3.30
C MET A 190 -22.53 10.59 -4.34
N SER A 191 -21.23 10.67 -4.66
CA SER A 191 -20.72 11.67 -5.61
C SER A 191 -21.07 11.33 -7.05
N ASP A 192 -21.06 12.35 -7.91
CA ASP A 192 -21.25 12.21 -9.36
C ASP A 192 -20.30 11.20 -10.01
N ALA A 193 -19.09 11.03 -9.46
CA ALA A 193 -18.11 10.06 -9.94
C ALA A 193 -18.60 8.60 -9.80
N PHE A 194 -19.56 8.34 -8.92
CA PHE A 194 -20.15 7.02 -8.67
C PHE A 194 -21.57 6.89 -9.19
N THR A 195 -22.37 7.97 -9.14
CA THR A 195 -23.78 7.94 -9.55
C THR A 195 -23.97 8.02 -11.06
N LYS A 196 -23.06 8.69 -11.80
CA LYS A 196 -23.15 8.84 -13.27
C LYS A 196 -22.42 7.72 -14.04
N GLU A 197 -21.34 7.19 -13.47
CA GLU A 197 -20.52 6.17 -14.12
C GLU A 197 -21.06 4.75 -13.85
N LYS A 198 -21.24 3.96 -14.91
CA LYS A 198 -21.79 2.59 -14.84
C LYS A 198 -20.74 1.49 -14.73
N ASP A 199 -19.47 1.85 -14.78
CA ASP A 199 -18.37 0.88 -14.69
C ASP A 199 -18.39 0.14 -13.34
N PRO A 200 -18.55 -1.19 -13.33
CA PRO A 200 -18.65 -1.99 -12.10
C PRO A 200 -17.33 -2.04 -11.31
N LEU A 201 -16.19 -1.73 -11.96
CA LEU A 201 -14.86 -1.80 -11.38
C LEU A 201 -14.34 -0.43 -10.90
N MET A 202 -15.25 0.52 -10.69
CA MET A 202 -14.92 1.83 -10.13
C MET A 202 -14.57 1.73 -8.65
N VAL A 203 -13.46 2.38 -8.28
CA VAL A 203 -12.92 2.42 -6.92
C VAL A 203 -12.65 3.86 -6.48
N PRO A 204 -12.95 4.20 -5.20
CA PRO A 204 -12.78 5.56 -4.70
C PRO A 204 -11.31 5.83 -4.40
N LEU A 205 -10.82 7.03 -4.75
CA LEU A 205 -9.48 7.50 -4.38
C LEU A 205 -9.53 8.55 -3.26
N GLY A 206 -10.66 9.26 -3.13
CA GLY A 206 -10.87 10.30 -2.13
C GLY A 206 -11.13 11.64 -2.78
N LEU A 207 -10.69 12.73 -2.13
CA LEU A 207 -10.78 14.07 -2.67
C LEU A 207 -9.40 14.53 -3.15
N ASP A 208 -9.35 15.31 -4.23
CA ASP A 208 -8.12 16.00 -4.61
C ASP A 208 -7.84 17.22 -3.71
N VAL A 209 -6.74 17.93 -3.98
CA VAL A 209 -6.33 19.14 -3.25
C VAL A 209 -7.35 20.29 -3.36
N SER A 210 -8.27 20.24 -4.32
CA SER A 210 -9.37 21.19 -4.48
C SER A 210 -10.68 20.71 -3.83
N GLY A 211 -10.69 19.56 -3.17
CA GLY A 211 -11.87 18.96 -2.57
C GLY A 211 -12.79 18.25 -3.56
N THR A 212 -12.37 18.06 -4.82
CA THR A 212 -13.19 17.39 -5.83
C THR A 212 -13.09 15.87 -5.66
N PRO A 213 -14.21 15.13 -5.62
CA PRO A 213 -14.19 13.67 -5.57
C PRO A 213 -13.45 13.05 -6.76
N ARG A 214 -12.50 12.17 -6.47
CA ARG A 214 -11.73 11.39 -7.44
C ARG A 214 -11.98 9.90 -7.26
N ALA A 215 -12.17 9.24 -8.38
CA ALA A 215 -12.36 7.80 -8.49
C ALA A 215 -11.56 7.28 -9.68
N GLY A 216 -11.16 6.03 -9.63
CA GLY A 216 -10.47 5.33 -10.71
C GLY A 216 -11.22 4.07 -11.12
N SER A 217 -10.93 3.54 -12.30
CA SER A 217 -11.46 2.26 -12.77
C SER A 217 -10.35 1.22 -12.82
N LEU A 218 -10.55 0.06 -12.19
CA LEU A 218 -9.62 -1.08 -12.35
C LEU A 218 -9.67 -1.68 -13.76
N ALA A 219 -10.75 -1.49 -14.52
CA ALA A 219 -10.76 -1.89 -15.93
C ALA A 219 -9.74 -1.09 -16.76
N LYS A 220 -9.57 0.20 -16.42
CA LYS A 220 -8.59 1.11 -17.04
C LYS A 220 -7.19 0.96 -16.43
N MET A 221 -7.10 0.60 -15.14
CA MET A 221 -5.88 0.26 -14.42
C MET A 221 -5.85 -1.26 -14.16
N PRO A 222 -5.56 -2.08 -15.17
CA PRO A 222 -5.87 -3.52 -15.16
C PRO A 222 -5.27 -4.26 -13.96
N HIS A 223 -4.13 -3.77 -13.46
CA HIS A 223 -3.50 -4.22 -12.23
C HIS A 223 -3.01 -3.00 -11.46
N VAL A 224 -3.07 -3.07 -10.13
CA VAL A 224 -2.70 -1.96 -9.24
C VAL A 224 -1.71 -2.46 -8.18
N LEU A 225 -0.67 -1.65 -7.94
CA LEU A 225 0.20 -1.76 -6.77
C LEU A 225 -0.10 -0.61 -5.81
N ILE A 226 -0.34 -0.93 -4.55
CA ILE A 226 -0.60 0.00 -3.46
C ILE A 226 0.57 -0.13 -2.48
N ALA A 227 1.27 0.96 -2.22
CA ALA A 227 2.40 0.95 -1.28
C ALA A 227 2.17 2.01 -0.19
N GLY A 228 2.44 1.65 1.07
CA GLY A 228 2.37 2.61 2.16
C GLY A 228 2.85 2.04 3.50
N ALA A 229 3.55 2.86 4.28
CA ALA A 229 3.98 2.48 5.62
C ALA A 229 2.79 2.16 6.55
N THR A 230 3.02 1.44 7.65
CA THR A 230 2.00 1.15 8.66
C THR A 230 1.31 2.44 9.13
N GLY A 231 -0.01 2.45 9.14
CA GLY A 231 -0.81 3.61 9.54
C GLY A 231 -1.01 4.66 8.45
N SER A 232 -0.44 4.49 7.25
CA SER A 232 -0.66 5.43 6.12
C SER A 232 -2.04 5.34 5.46
N GLY A 233 -2.83 4.30 5.78
CA GLY A 233 -4.17 4.11 5.26
C GLY A 233 -4.32 3.04 4.16
N LYS A 234 -3.27 2.24 3.88
CA LYS A 234 -3.31 1.11 2.91
C LYS A 234 -4.51 0.18 3.13
N SER A 235 -4.64 -0.38 4.34
CA SER A 235 -5.73 -1.31 4.67
C SER A 235 -7.10 -0.64 4.60
N VAL A 236 -7.19 0.63 5.00
CA VAL A 236 -8.42 1.43 4.89
C VAL A 236 -8.84 1.60 3.43
N MET A 237 -7.89 1.84 2.53
CA MET A 237 -8.15 1.95 1.10
C MET A 237 -8.62 0.62 0.49
N LEU A 238 -7.96 -0.50 0.82
CA LEU A 238 -8.40 -1.83 0.37
C LEU A 238 -9.82 -2.15 0.83
N ASN A 239 -10.12 -1.90 2.11
CA ASN A 239 -11.47 -2.08 2.64
C ASN A 239 -12.49 -1.18 1.93
N ALA A 240 -12.13 0.08 1.66
CA ALA A 240 -12.99 0.99 0.90
C ALA A 240 -13.29 0.47 -0.52
N TRP A 241 -12.31 -0.11 -1.19
CA TRP A 241 -12.48 -0.69 -2.53
C TRP A 241 -13.34 -1.94 -2.51
N ILE A 242 -13.04 -2.89 -1.63
CA ILE A 242 -13.83 -4.13 -1.48
C ILE A 242 -15.28 -3.78 -1.13
N THR A 243 -15.49 -2.89 -0.16
CA THR A 243 -16.82 -2.42 0.21
C THR A 243 -17.54 -1.78 -0.98
N THR A 244 -16.86 -0.92 -1.75
CA THR A 244 -17.42 -0.31 -2.97
C THR A 244 -17.96 -1.36 -3.93
N PHE A 245 -17.23 -2.46 -4.15
CA PHE A 245 -17.69 -3.55 -4.99
C PHE A 245 -18.96 -4.20 -4.46
N LEU A 246 -19.06 -4.45 -3.15
CA LEU A 246 -20.26 -5.03 -2.53
C LEU A 246 -21.50 -4.13 -2.67
N PHE A 247 -21.31 -2.81 -2.63
CA PHE A 247 -22.37 -1.83 -2.84
C PHE A 247 -22.81 -1.70 -4.30
N ARG A 248 -22.00 -2.16 -5.27
CA ARG A 248 -22.19 -1.84 -6.69
C ARG A 248 -22.28 -3.02 -7.63
N THR A 249 -21.86 -4.21 -7.21
CA THR A 249 -21.75 -5.39 -8.08
C THR A 249 -22.42 -6.61 -7.47
N LYS A 250 -22.99 -7.46 -8.34
CA LYS A 250 -23.50 -8.77 -7.94
C LYS A 250 -22.40 -9.83 -8.01
N PRO A 251 -22.53 -10.94 -7.27
CA PRO A 251 -21.61 -12.08 -7.39
C PRO A 251 -21.51 -12.68 -8.81
N GLU A 252 -22.54 -12.51 -9.64
CA GLU A 252 -22.51 -12.93 -11.06
C GLU A 252 -21.71 -11.98 -11.95
N GLU A 253 -21.50 -10.73 -11.51
CA GLU A 253 -20.77 -9.70 -12.24
C GLU A 253 -19.31 -9.62 -11.80
N LEU A 254 -19.04 -9.83 -10.51
CA LEU A 254 -17.71 -9.74 -9.92
C LEU A 254 -17.48 -10.82 -8.85
N ARG A 255 -16.30 -11.44 -8.94
CA ARG A 255 -15.80 -12.43 -7.99
C ARG A 255 -14.47 -11.99 -7.40
N LEU A 256 -14.23 -12.35 -6.15
CA LEU A 256 -13.06 -11.94 -5.37
C LEU A 256 -12.25 -13.16 -4.92
N ILE A 257 -10.93 -13.02 -4.98
CA ILE A 257 -9.97 -13.86 -4.24
C ILE A 257 -9.20 -12.91 -3.33
N LEU A 258 -9.30 -13.12 -2.02
CA LEU A 258 -8.68 -12.27 -1.02
C LEU A 258 -7.57 -13.04 -0.29
N VAL A 259 -6.42 -12.40 -0.14
CA VAL A 259 -5.24 -12.95 0.51
C VAL A 259 -4.81 -12.04 1.65
N ASP A 260 -4.77 -12.59 2.86
CA ASP A 260 -4.41 -11.89 4.09
C ASP A 260 -3.46 -12.77 4.92
N PRO A 261 -2.14 -12.70 4.66
CA PRO A 261 -1.15 -13.49 5.38
C PRO A 261 -1.10 -13.17 6.88
N LYS A 262 -1.51 -11.96 7.27
CA LYS A 262 -1.46 -11.46 8.66
C LYS A 262 -2.71 -11.80 9.46
N ARG A 263 -3.81 -12.17 8.79
CA ARG A 263 -5.12 -12.50 9.37
C ARG A 263 -5.82 -11.35 10.10
N VAL A 264 -5.46 -10.10 9.78
CA VAL A 264 -5.94 -8.93 10.51
C VAL A 264 -7.05 -8.22 9.77
N GLU A 265 -6.95 -8.10 8.44
CA GLU A 265 -7.68 -7.09 7.68
C GLU A 265 -8.80 -7.69 6.83
N LEU A 266 -8.56 -8.80 6.11
CA LEU A 266 -9.51 -9.28 5.10
C LEU A 266 -10.32 -10.49 5.57
N THR A 267 -9.93 -11.15 6.66
CA THR A 267 -10.64 -12.33 7.20
C THR A 267 -12.11 -12.06 7.54
N LEU A 268 -12.45 -10.80 7.84
CA LEU A 268 -13.81 -10.31 8.07
C LEU A 268 -14.74 -10.43 6.85
N TYR A 269 -14.21 -10.60 5.65
CA TYR A 269 -15.00 -10.84 4.43
C TYR A 269 -15.39 -12.31 4.24
N ASN A 270 -14.94 -13.24 5.09
CA ASN A 270 -15.32 -14.64 4.97
C ASN A 270 -16.86 -14.81 4.99
N GLY A 271 -17.37 -15.63 4.06
CA GLY A 271 -18.80 -15.90 3.93
C GLY A 271 -19.55 -15.02 2.93
N ILE A 272 -18.98 -13.93 2.41
CA ILE A 272 -19.64 -13.17 1.35
C ILE A 272 -19.78 -14.00 0.05
N PRO A 273 -20.85 -13.82 -0.74
CA PRO A 273 -21.07 -14.61 -1.94
C PRO A 273 -20.12 -14.27 -3.11
N HIS A 274 -19.49 -13.09 -3.08
CA HIS A 274 -18.47 -12.69 -4.07
C HIS A 274 -17.19 -13.52 -3.97
N LEU A 275 -16.89 -14.12 -2.82
CA LEU A 275 -15.67 -14.89 -2.62
C LEU A 275 -15.69 -16.22 -3.37
N LEU A 276 -14.64 -16.45 -4.17
CA LEU A 276 -14.39 -17.73 -4.85
C LEU A 276 -13.82 -18.79 -3.91
N THR A 277 -13.15 -18.38 -2.85
CA THR A 277 -12.64 -19.25 -1.80
C THR A 277 -12.58 -18.46 -0.50
N GLU A 278 -12.45 -19.13 0.64
CA GLU A 278 -12.22 -18.43 1.90
C GLU A 278 -10.94 -17.60 1.82
N VAL A 279 -10.87 -16.55 2.63
CA VAL A 279 -9.71 -15.65 2.67
C VAL A 279 -8.46 -16.48 2.92
N ILE A 280 -7.52 -16.41 1.97
CA ILE A 280 -6.34 -17.27 1.96
C ILE A 280 -5.29 -16.68 2.88
N VAL A 281 -4.81 -17.49 3.81
CA VAL A 281 -3.81 -17.08 4.81
C VAL A 281 -2.49 -17.83 4.64
N GLU A 282 -2.51 -19.05 4.11
CA GLU A 282 -1.31 -19.87 3.97
C GLU A 282 -0.56 -19.61 2.65
N PRO A 283 0.77 -19.33 2.68
CA PRO A 283 1.55 -19.04 1.48
C PRO A 283 1.43 -20.07 0.34
N GLU A 284 1.42 -21.36 0.68
CA GLU A 284 1.26 -22.42 -0.32
C GLU A 284 -0.09 -22.36 -1.03
N LYS A 285 -1.17 -22.00 -0.33
CA LYS A 285 -2.50 -21.84 -0.93
C LYS A 285 -2.57 -20.58 -1.79
N ILE A 286 -1.81 -19.52 -1.46
CA ILE A 286 -1.71 -18.32 -2.30
C ILE A 286 -1.13 -18.69 -3.67
N ILE A 287 -0.05 -19.47 -3.71
CA ILE A 287 0.55 -19.95 -4.97
C ILE A 287 -0.44 -20.82 -5.77
N LYS A 288 -1.19 -21.72 -5.10
CA LYS A 288 -2.24 -22.52 -5.76
C LYS A 288 -3.34 -21.63 -6.37
N ALA A 289 -3.76 -20.58 -5.66
CA ALA A 289 -4.76 -19.63 -6.14
C ALA A 289 -4.26 -18.82 -7.35
N LEU A 290 -3.00 -18.38 -7.33
CA LEU A 290 -2.37 -17.69 -8.46
C LEU A 290 -2.28 -18.61 -9.69
N ARG A 291 -1.87 -19.88 -9.50
CA ARG A 291 -1.85 -20.89 -10.58
C ARG A 291 -3.24 -21.13 -11.17
N TRP A 292 -4.26 -21.24 -10.32
CA TRP A 292 -5.65 -21.34 -10.77
C TRP A 292 -6.07 -20.11 -11.57
N THR A 293 -5.69 -18.91 -11.12
CA THR A 293 -6.01 -17.64 -11.79
C THR A 293 -5.40 -17.58 -13.20
N VAL A 294 -4.15 -18.06 -13.36
CA VAL A 294 -3.54 -18.23 -14.68
C VAL A 294 -4.31 -19.24 -15.54
N GLY A 295 -4.72 -20.37 -14.96
CA GLY A 295 -5.53 -21.38 -15.67
C GLY A 295 -6.87 -20.84 -16.15
N GLU A 296 -7.58 -20.08 -15.31
CA GLU A 296 -8.85 -19.43 -15.66
C GLU A 296 -8.65 -18.37 -16.76
N MET A 297 -7.58 -17.57 -16.68
CA MET A 297 -7.20 -16.63 -17.73
C MET A 297 -7.01 -17.34 -19.08
N GLU A 298 -6.25 -18.42 -19.13
CA GLU A 298 -6.02 -19.18 -20.37
C GLU A 298 -7.29 -19.86 -20.89
N SER A 299 -8.14 -20.36 -20.00
CA SER A 299 -9.46 -20.92 -20.32
C SER A 299 -10.37 -19.88 -20.98
N ARG A 300 -10.43 -18.66 -20.42
CA ARG A 300 -11.19 -17.55 -20.99
C ARG A 300 -10.68 -17.17 -22.38
N TYR A 301 -9.37 -17.11 -22.59
CA TYR A 301 -8.81 -16.84 -23.91
C TYR A 301 -9.25 -17.86 -24.96
N LYS A 302 -9.20 -19.16 -24.64
CA LYS A 302 -9.68 -20.22 -25.54
C LYS A 302 -11.17 -20.05 -25.85
N THR A 303 -11.97 -19.79 -24.83
CA THR A 303 -13.42 -19.57 -24.96
C THR A 303 -13.72 -18.37 -25.86
N PHE A 304 -13.00 -17.25 -25.65
CA PHE A 304 -13.20 -16.02 -26.41
C PHE A 304 -12.79 -16.18 -27.87
N ALA A 305 -11.67 -16.87 -28.12
CA ALA A 305 -11.22 -17.19 -29.47
C ALA A 305 -12.23 -18.06 -30.23
N GLN A 306 -12.80 -19.08 -29.56
CA GLN A 306 -13.86 -19.93 -30.14
C GLN A 306 -15.14 -19.14 -30.45
N ALA A 307 -15.48 -18.17 -29.60
CA ALA A 307 -16.62 -17.29 -29.78
C ALA A 307 -16.35 -16.09 -30.71
N GLY A 308 -15.13 -15.93 -31.24
CA GLY A 308 -14.76 -14.83 -32.15
C GLY A 308 -14.67 -13.45 -31.50
N VAL A 309 -14.54 -13.36 -30.17
CA VAL A 309 -14.49 -12.11 -29.42
C VAL A 309 -13.12 -11.87 -28.80
N ARG A 310 -12.80 -10.60 -28.49
CA ARG A 310 -11.46 -10.19 -28.04
C ARG A 310 -11.33 -10.03 -26.53
N ASN A 311 -12.43 -9.84 -25.81
CA ASN A 311 -12.41 -9.52 -24.39
C ASN A 311 -13.69 -10.01 -23.68
N LEU A 312 -13.68 -9.90 -22.35
CA LEU A 312 -14.79 -10.32 -21.49
C LEU A 312 -16.10 -9.59 -21.83
N ASP A 313 -16.04 -8.28 -22.06
CA ASP A 313 -17.24 -7.48 -22.35
C ASP A 313 -17.89 -7.92 -23.67
N GLY A 314 -17.08 -8.15 -24.70
CA GLY A 314 -17.53 -8.69 -25.98
C GLY A 314 -18.10 -10.09 -25.86
N TYR A 315 -17.51 -10.94 -25.02
CA TYR A 315 -18.07 -12.27 -24.73
C TYR A 315 -19.42 -12.18 -24.03
N ASN A 316 -19.52 -11.39 -22.96
CA ASN A 316 -20.74 -11.23 -22.17
C ASN A 316 -21.88 -10.52 -22.91
N ALA A 317 -21.57 -9.85 -24.03
CA ALA A 317 -22.56 -9.23 -24.91
C ALA A 317 -23.19 -10.21 -25.91
N LEU A 318 -22.62 -11.42 -26.08
CA LEU A 318 -23.21 -12.45 -26.95
C LEU A 318 -24.50 -12.99 -26.34
N GLU A 319 -25.47 -13.29 -27.20
CA GLU A 319 -26.70 -13.95 -26.78
C GLU A 319 -26.48 -15.45 -26.57
N GLY A 320 -27.15 -16.03 -25.56
CA GLY A 320 -27.12 -17.47 -25.31
C GLY A 320 -25.83 -18.01 -24.67
N VAL A 321 -24.85 -17.16 -24.35
CA VAL A 321 -23.65 -17.58 -23.61
C VAL A 321 -23.83 -17.45 -22.10
N GLU A 322 -23.15 -18.31 -21.34
CA GLU A 322 -23.03 -18.16 -19.90
C GLU A 322 -22.07 -16.99 -19.59
N LYS A 323 -22.62 -15.88 -19.09
CA LYS A 323 -21.83 -14.70 -18.73
C LYS A 323 -20.77 -15.04 -17.69
N LYS A 324 -19.58 -14.46 -17.86
CA LYS A 324 -18.45 -14.64 -16.95
C LYS A 324 -18.26 -13.38 -16.10
N PRO A 325 -18.05 -13.49 -14.78
CA PRO A 325 -17.78 -12.34 -13.93
C PRO A 325 -16.36 -11.81 -14.14
N TYR A 326 -16.12 -10.56 -13.80
CA TYR A 326 -14.77 -10.10 -13.50
C TYR A 326 -14.21 -10.85 -12.30
N ILE A 327 -12.89 -10.99 -12.23
CA ILE A 327 -12.21 -11.56 -11.06
C ILE A 327 -11.18 -10.55 -10.56
N ILE A 328 -11.25 -10.17 -9.28
CA ILE A 328 -10.20 -9.36 -8.64
C ILE A 328 -9.48 -10.24 -7.63
N PHE A 329 -8.17 -10.37 -7.82
CA PHE A 329 -7.27 -11.03 -6.88
C PHE A 329 -6.57 -9.95 -6.03
N VAL A 330 -6.85 -9.94 -4.74
CA VAL A 330 -6.32 -8.95 -3.79
C VAL A 330 -5.31 -9.61 -2.87
N ILE A 331 -4.11 -9.03 -2.76
CA ILE A 331 -3.09 -9.40 -1.79
C ILE A 331 -2.86 -8.20 -0.87
N ASP A 332 -3.19 -8.32 0.42
CA ASP A 332 -2.96 -7.23 1.38
C ASP A 332 -1.46 -6.98 1.62
N GLU A 333 -0.67 -8.03 1.77
CA GLU A 333 0.77 -7.91 2.01
C GLU A 333 1.56 -8.79 1.05
N LEU A 334 2.03 -8.20 -0.05
CA LEU A 334 2.84 -8.91 -1.03
C LEU A 334 4.21 -9.29 -0.47
N ALA A 335 4.79 -8.47 0.42
CA ALA A 335 6.12 -8.72 0.97
C ALA A 335 6.20 -10.08 1.70
N ASP A 336 5.17 -10.44 2.46
CA ASP A 336 5.11 -11.72 3.18
C ASP A 336 5.13 -12.92 2.22
N LEU A 337 4.46 -12.79 1.06
CA LEU A 337 4.50 -13.81 0.02
C LEU A 337 5.88 -13.91 -0.65
N MET A 338 6.51 -12.77 -0.92
CA MET A 338 7.83 -12.74 -1.56
C MET A 338 8.91 -13.36 -0.67
N ILE A 339 8.83 -13.19 0.65
CA ILE A 339 9.75 -13.85 1.59
C ILE A 339 9.67 -15.37 1.50
N PHE A 340 8.46 -15.92 1.32
CA PHE A 340 8.25 -17.37 1.29
C PHE A 340 8.48 -18.01 -0.09
N ALA A 341 7.96 -17.39 -1.15
CA ALA A 341 7.92 -17.96 -2.50
C ALA A 341 8.11 -16.92 -3.60
N ALA A 342 9.13 -16.05 -3.49
CA ALA A 342 9.42 -14.98 -4.46
C ALA A 342 9.35 -15.43 -5.92
N ARG A 343 10.08 -16.49 -6.28
CA ARG A 343 10.21 -16.93 -7.68
C ARG A 343 8.86 -17.34 -8.28
N ASP A 344 8.13 -18.20 -7.58
CA ASP A 344 6.82 -18.70 -8.05
C ASP A 344 5.79 -17.55 -8.08
N ALA A 345 5.77 -16.71 -7.06
CA ALA A 345 4.86 -15.57 -6.98
C ALA A 345 5.13 -14.56 -8.12
N GLU A 346 6.39 -14.20 -8.35
CA GLU A 346 6.81 -13.27 -9.39
C GLU A 346 6.44 -13.77 -10.78
N GLU A 347 6.72 -15.04 -11.09
CA GLU A 347 6.39 -15.67 -12.37
C GLU A 347 4.88 -15.59 -12.64
N LEU A 348 4.06 -15.98 -11.67
CA LEU A 348 2.60 -16.03 -11.81
C LEU A 348 1.99 -14.62 -11.87
N ILE A 349 2.41 -13.70 -11.00
CA ILE A 349 1.95 -12.31 -10.98
C ILE A 349 2.30 -11.64 -12.31
N THR A 350 3.52 -11.82 -12.80
CA THR A 350 3.96 -11.26 -14.08
C THR A 350 3.13 -11.79 -15.24
N ARG A 351 2.88 -13.11 -15.27
CA ARG A 351 2.06 -13.75 -16.30
C ARG A 351 0.63 -13.19 -16.33
N ILE A 352 0.00 -13.05 -15.16
CA ILE A 352 -1.33 -12.46 -15.03
C ILE A 352 -1.27 -11.00 -15.49
N ALA A 353 -0.33 -10.20 -14.97
CA ALA A 353 -0.25 -8.77 -15.27
C ALA A 353 -0.09 -8.47 -16.77
N GLN A 354 0.59 -9.35 -17.51
CA GLN A 354 0.82 -9.20 -18.95
C GLN A 354 -0.39 -9.56 -19.82
N MET A 355 -1.22 -10.51 -19.37
CA MET A 355 -2.22 -11.14 -20.24
C MET A 355 -3.66 -11.04 -19.72
N ALA A 356 -3.89 -10.72 -18.46
CA ALA A 356 -5.21 -10.88 -17.84
C ALA A 356 -6.23 -9.79 -18.21
N ARG A 357 -5.78 -8.60 -18.66
CA ARG A 357 -6.65 -7.44 -18.96
C ARG A 357 -7.87 -7.81 -19.82
N ALA A 358 -7.65 -8.52 -20.94
CA ALA A 358 -8.75 -8.87 -21.85
C ALA A 358 -9.70 -9.91 -21.25
N THR A 359 -9.23 -10.72 -20.31
CA THR A 359 -10.01 -11.77 -19.64
C THR A 359 -10.87 -11.26 -18.49
N GLY A 360 -10.75 -9.98 -18.13
CA GLY A 360 -11.45 -9.35 -17.01
C GLY A 360 -10.95 -9.87 -15.65
N ILE A 361 -9.68 -10.25 -15.58
CA ILE A 361 -9.00 -10.65 -14.35
C ILE A 361 -8.04 -9.52 -13.97
N HIS A 362 -8.10 -9.08 -12.72
CA HIS A 362 -7.39 -7.92 -12.21
C HIS A 362 -6.60 -8.29 -10.95
N LEU A 363 -5.46 -7.64 -10.75
CA LEU A 363 -4.63 -7.81 -9.55
C LEU A 363 -4.64 -6.51 -8.76
N VAL A 364 -4.82 -6.62 -7.44
CA VAL A 364 -4.61 -5.52 -6.50
C VAL A 364 -3.59 -6.02 -5.48
N LEU A 365 -2.37 -5.51 -5.60
CA LEU A 365 -1.24 -5.90 -4.76
C LEU A 365 -0.95 -4.77 -3.79
N ALA A 366 -0.85 -5.06 -2.50
CA ALA A 366 -0.57 -4.07 -1.48
C ALA A 366 0.70 -4.42 -0.69
N THR A 367 1.47 -3.42 -0.25
CA THR A 367 2.73 -3.57 0.50
C THR A 367 3.09 -2.36 1.36
#